data_AF-A0A8S3BTD5-F1
#
_entry.id   AF-A0A8S3BTD5-F1
#
_cell.length_a   1.000
_cell.length_b   1.000
_cell.length_c   1.000
_cell.angle_alpha   90.00
_cell.angle_beta   90.00
_cell.angle_gamma   90.00
#
_symmetry.space_group_name_H-M   'P 1'
#
loop_
_entity.id
_entity.type
_entity.pdbx_description
1 polymer ?
#
loop_
_entity_poly.entity_id
_entity_poly.type
_entity_poly.pdbx_seq_one_letter_code
_entity_poly.pdbx_strand_id
1 'polypeptide(L)'
;HSKYGIYVCKYADVCIRHASVRRTWEGNVVIKMIVFKIVEGKQTAALVRKGPKLQPIAPTAQFTSHCSVITPKETDDLEKQFDQSQIFLYEFDGREAIKRPHHCLPYAIVSLIQDGSQWPLNFDDLDTDTNILETDTLRVIAQTDDPLLQNKLKENIQLAEAATRALEHIYEEEPPPPPP
;
A
#
# COMPACT_ATOMS: atom_id res chain seq x y z
N HIS A 1 -10.38 15.67 0.22
CA HIS A 1 -11.03 14.63 1.04
C HIS A 1 -12.40 14.31 0.45
N SER A 2 -12.66 13.05 0.10
CA SER A 2 -13.99 12.60 -0.31
C SER A 2 -14.91 12.48 0.92
N LYS A 3 -16.20 12.78 0.77
CA LYS A 3 -17.20 12.58 1.84
C LYS A 3 -17.55 11.11 2.05
N TYR A 4 -17.25 10.27 1.06
CA TYR A 4 -17.89 8.96 0.92
C TYR A 4 -16.91 7.78 0.90
N GLY A 5 -15.65 8.00 1.28
CA GLY A 5 -14.63 6.97 1.20
C GLY A 5 -13.22 7.53 1.21
N ILE A 6 -12.26 6.66 0.92
CA ILE A 6 -10.82 6.99 0.91
C ILE A 6 -10.19 6.60 -0.42
N TYR A 7 -9.12 7.29 -0.78
CA TYR A 7 -8.27 6.92 -1.91
C TYR A 7 -7.00 6.26 -1.39
N VAL A 8 -6.61 5.16 -2.02
CA VAL A 8 -5.33 4.47 -1.81
C VAL A 8 -4.62 4.32 -3.17
N CYS A 9 -3.29 4.39 -3.16
CA CYS A 9 -2.50 4.16 -4.37
C CYS A 9 -2.17 2.67 -4.50
N LYS A 10 -2.44 2.07 -5.66
CA LYS A 10 -2.16 0.66 -5.94
C LYS A 10 -0.66 0.35 -6.01
N TYR A 11 0.13 1.29 -6.56
CA TYR A 11 1.56 1.08 -6.80
C TYR A 11 2.40 1.96 -5.87
N ALA A 12 3.20 1.31 -5.03
CA ALA A 12 3.96 1.97 -3.97
C ALA A 12 5.06 2.88 -4.54
N ASP A 13 5.75 2.44 -5.60
CA ASP A 13 6.79 3.20 -6.30
C ASP A 13 6.23 4.50 -6.90
N VAL A 14 5.06 4.45 -7.53
CA VAL A 14 4.36 5.63 -8.05
C VAL A 14 3.97 6.57 -6.92
N CYS A 15 3.44 6.03 -5.81
CA CYS A 15 3.05 6.82 -4.64
C CYS A 15 4.24 7.55 -4.01
N ILE A 16 5.37 6.87 -3.87
CA ILE A 16 6.61 7.41 -3.28
C ILE A 16 7.18 8.48 -4.20
N ARG A 17 7.36 8.18 -5.50
CA ARG A 17 7.88 9.15 -6.47
C ARG A 17 7.03 10.41 -6.53
N HIS A 18 5.71 10.27 -6.52
CA HIS A 18 4.76 11.38 -6.50
C HIS A 18 4.88 12.23 -5.23
N ALA A 19 5.04 11.59 -4.07
CA ALA A 19 5.28 12.29 -2.81
C ALA A 19 6.64 13.02 -2.77
N SER A 20 7.69 12.43 -3.35
CA SER A 20 9.02 13.05 -3.42
C SER A 20 9.02 14.32 -4.25
N VAL A 21 8.43 14.31 -5.45
CA VAL A 21 8.45 15.48 -6.37
C VAL A 21 7.64 16.67 -5.83
N ARG A 22 6.64 16.41 -4.98
CA ARG A 22 5.82 17.48 -4.37
C ARG A 22 6.44 18.12 -3.13
N ARG A 23 7.58 17.63 -2.64
CA ARG A 23 8.32 18.24 -1.53
C ARG A 23 9.34 19.22 -2.13
N THR A 24 9.19 20.50 -1.82
CA THR A 24 10.03 21.59 -2.32
C THR A 24 11.12 22.03 -1.33
N TRP A 25 11.45 21.21 -0.32
CA TRP A 25 12.37 21.62 0.75
C TRP A 25 13.75 21.01 0.58
N GLU A 26 14.78 21.84 0.61
CA GLU A 26 16.19 21.44 0.63
C GLU A 26 16.55 20.83 1.99
N GLY A 27 16.89 19.53 2.02
CA GLY A 27 17.32 18.82 3.23
C GLY A 27 16.82 17.36 3.28
N ASN A 28 17.10 16.68 4.39
CA ASN A 28 16.68 15.28 4.61
C ASN A 28 15.15 15.17 4.58
N VAL A 29 14.62 14.52 3.56
CA VAL A 29 13.17 14.33 3.39
C VAL A 29 12.77 12.97 3.95
N VAL A 30 12.00 12.97 5.04
CA VAL A 30 11.33 11.76 5.52
C VAL A 30 9.94 11.67 4.88
N ILE A 31 9.73 10.66 4.04
CA ILE A 31 8.44 10.30 3.44
C ILE A 31 7.84 9.15 4.25
N LYS A 32 6.63 9.34 4.77
CA LYS A 32 5.89 8.29 5.47
C LYS A 32 4.80 7.75 4.57
N MET A 33 4.86 6.47 4.26
CA MET A 33 3.84 5.73 3.50
C MET A 33 3.08 4.82 4.45
N ILE A 34 1.75 4.89 4.41
CA ILE A 34 0.89 3.98 5.16
C ILE A 34 0.46 2.87 4.21
N VAL A 35 0.80 1.63 4.55
CA VAL A 35 0.38 0.44 3.82
C VAL A 35 -0.93 -0.04 4.42
N PHE A 36 -1.93 -0.26 3.59
CA PHE A 36 -3.23 -0.77 4.01
C PHE A 36 -3.38 -2.23 3.59
N LYS A 37 -3.86 -3.08 4.51
CA LYS A 37 -4.45 -4.36 4.15
C LYS A 37 -5.90 -4.11 3.75
N ILE A 38 -6.26 -4.55 2.55
CA ILE A 38 -7.59 -4.32 1.96
C ILE A 38 -8.24 -5.69 1.72
N VAL A 39 -9.50 -5.84 2.17
CA VAL A 39 -10.32 -6.98 1.79
C VAL A 39 -11.03 -6.60 0.49
N GLU A 40 -10.62 -7.23 -0.60
CA GLU A 40 -11.22 -6.97 -1.90
C GLU A 40 -12.65 -7.51 -1.97
N GLY A 41 -13.57 -6.69 -2.46
CA GLY A 41 -14.92 -7.09 -2.82
C GLY A 41 -15.17 -6.87 -4.30
N LYS A 42 -16.43 -6.67 -4.68
CA LYS A 42 -16.78 -6.32 -6.07
C LYS A 42 -16.21 -4.94 -6.40
N GLN A 43 -15.40 -4.86 -7.44
CA GLN A 43 -14.81 -3.62 -7.95
C GLN A 43 -15.55 -3.17 -9.20
N THR A 44 -15.75 -1.86 -9.36
CA THR A 44 -16.22 -1.29 -10.63
C THR A 44 -15.16 -0.37 -11.22
N ALA A 45 -15.17 -0.26 -12.55
CA ALA A 45 -14.19 0.52 -13.28
C ALA A 45 -14.69 1.96 -13.47
N ALA A 46 -13.80 2.91 -13.25
CA ALA A 46 -14.06 4.34 -13.33
C ALA A 46 -13.01 5.03 -14.22
N LEU A 47 -13.45 6.00 -15.03
CA LEU A 47 -12.52 6.89 -15.71
C LEU A 47 -12.10 8.00 -14.75
N VAL A 48 -10.80 8.27 -14.67
CA VAL A 48 -10.27 9.44 -13.97
C VAL A 48 -10.86 10.70 -14.60
N ARG A 49 -11.58 11.49 -13.80
CA ARG A 49 -12.21 12.73 -14.25
C ARG A 49 -11.38 13.92 -13.77
N LYS A 50 -10.74 14.63 -14.70
CA LYS A 50 -10.04 15.89 -14.43
C LYS A 50 -10.78 17.05 -15.08
N GLY A 51 -11.20 18.02 -14.28
CA GLY A 51 -11.80 19.26 -14.78
C GLY A 51 -12.62 19.97 -13.70
N PRO A 52 -12.64 21.31 -13.69
CA PRO A 52 -13.30 22.08 -12.63
C PRO A 52 -14.81 21.88 -12.56
N LYS A 53 -15.43 21.35 -13.62
CA LYS A 53 -16.88 21.09 -13.72
C LYS A 53 -17.24 19.61 -13.61
N LEU A 54 -16.26 18.71 -13.52
CA LEU A 54 -16.53 17.28 -13.45
C LEU A 54 -16.79 16.88 -12.01
N GLN A 55 -17.98 16.33 -11.76
CA GLN A 55 -18.30 15.81 -10.44
C GLN A 55 -17.54 14.51 -10.17
N PRO A 56 -17.06 14.31 -8.92
CA PRO A 56 -16.55 13.02 -8.46
C PRO A 56 -17.57 11.92 -8.73
N ILE A 57 -17.08 10.73 -9.04
CA ILE A 57 -17.94 9.56 -9.25
C ILE A 57 -18.48 9.13 -7.88
N ALA A 58 -19.80 9.04 -7.76
CA ALA A 58 -20.44 8.61 -6.53
C ALA A 58 -20.23 7.10 -6.29
N PRO A 59 -20.08 6.65 -5.03
CA PRO A 59 -20.05 5.23 -4.68
C PRO A 59 -21.15 4.44 -5.38
N THR A 60 -20.81 3.28 -5.94
CA THR A 60 -21.76 2.41 -6.63
C THR A 60 -22.26 1.33 -5.67
N ALA A 61 -23.58 1.27 -5.46
CA ALA A 61 -24.18 0.25 -4.59
C ALA A 61 -23.75 -1.16 -5.03
N GLN A 62 -23.59 -2.07 -4.05
CA GLN A 62 -23.14 -3.47 -4.24
C GLN A 62 -21.67 -3.64 -4.65
N PHE A 63 -20.91 -2.56 -4.79
CA PHE A 63 -19.47 -2.58 -5.00
C PHE A 63 -18.76 -2.02 -3.75
N THR A 64 -17.49 -2.38 -3.58
CA THR A 64 -16.65 -1.91 -2.47
C THR A 64 -15.61 -0.88 -2.92
N SER A 65 -15.32 -0.80 -4.23
CA SER A 65 -14.33 0.14 -4.74
C SER A 65 -14.52 0.54 -6.20
N HIS A 66 -13.92 1.68 -6.56
CA HIS A 66 -13.66 2.08 -7.93
C HIS A 66 -12.17 1.98 -8.24
N CYS A 67 -11.83 1.37 -9.37
CA CYS A 67 -10.48 1.37 -9.92
C CYS A 67 -10.46 2.09 -11.27
N SER A 68 -9.31 2.67 -11.64
CA SER A 68 -9.14 3.23 -12.97
C SER A 68 -9.38 2.16 -14.04
N VAL A 69 -10.18 2.47 -15.06
CA VAL A 69 -10.30 1.65 -16.28
C VAL A 69 -8.96 1.57 -17.01
N ILE A 70 -8.16 2.63 -16.91
CA ILE A 70 -6.89 2.76 -17.62
C ILE A 70 -5.78 2.33 -16.68
N THR A 71 -5.04 1.30 -17.08
CA THR A 71 -3.83 0.87 -16.35
C THR A 71 -2.69 1.86 -16.65
N PRO A 72 -2.01 2.38 -15.60
CA PRO A 72 -0.88 3.29 -15.80
C PRO A 72 0.26 2.60 -16.54
N LYS A 73 0.95 3.35 -17.40
CA LYS A 73 2.14 2.88 -18.11
C LYS A 73 3.38 3.58 -17.59
N GLU A 74 4.53 2.92 -17.69
CA GLU A 74 5.81 3.52 -17.32
C GLU A 74 6.16 4.76 -18.16
N THR A 75 5.68 4.80 -19.41
CA THR A 75 5.86 5.93 -20.33
C THR A 75 4.96 7.12 -20.04
N ASP A 76 3.95 6.96 -19.18
CA ASP A 76 3.06 8.07 -18.80
C ASP A 76 3.81 9.05 -17.90
N ASP A 77 3.37 10.32 -17.86
CA ASP A 77 3.88 11.26 -16.86
C ASP A 77 3.49 10.83 -15.44
N LEU A 78 4.28 11.23 -14.45
CA LEU A 78 4.11 10.79 -13.06
C LEU A 78 2.73 11.14 -12.47
N GLU A 79 2.15 12.28 -12.84
CA GLU A 79 0.83 12.68 -12.35
C GLU A 79 -0.25 11.75 -12.92
N LYS A 80 -0.18 11.44 -14.22
CA LYS A 80 -1.06 10.48 -14.87
C LYS A 80 -0.91 9.07 -14.31
N GLN A 81 0.34 8.62 -14.07
CA GLN A 81 0.59 7.35 -13.39
C GLN A 81 -0.10 7.35 -12.02
N PHE A 82 0.10 8.38 -11.21
CA PHE A 82 -0.49 8.49 -9.87
C PHE A 82 -2.01 8.45 -9.89
N ASP A 83 -2.66 9.23 -10.76
CA ASP A 83 -4.12 9.27 -10.83
C ASP A 83 -4.75 7.96 -11.30
N GLN A 84 -4.11 7.29 -12.27
CA GLN A 84 -4.57 5.99 -12.77
C GLN A 84 -4.26 4.85 -11.80
N SER A 85 -3.38 5.08 -10.82
CA SER A 85 -3.07 4.14 -9.75
C SER A 85 -4.03 4.24 -8.56
N GLN A 86 -4.95 5.21 -8.55
CA GLN A 86 -5.86 5.41 -7.43
C GLN A 86 -6.97 4.35 -7.41
N ILE A 87 -7.21 3.82 -6.22
CA ILE A 87 -8.36 3.00 -5.88
C ILE A 87 -9.21 3.79 -4.89
N PHE A 88 -10.47 4.05 -5.23
CA PHE A 88 -11.43 4.70 -4.33
C PHE A 88 -12.21 3.62 -3.57
N LEU A 89 -11.94 3.48 -2.27
CA LEU A 89 -12.60 2.53 -1.38
C LEU A 89 -13.80 3.21 -0.71
N TYR A 90 -14.94 2.52 -0.70
CA TYR A 90 -16.18 3.03 -0.09
C TYR A 90 -17.05 1.89 0.43
N GLU A 91 -17.89 2.21 1.41
CA GLU A 91 -18.80 1.25 2.02
C GLU A 91 -20.12 1.97 2.32
N PHE A 92 -21.21 1.23 2.27
CA PHE A 92 -22.54 1.74 2.59
C PHE A 92 -23.01 1.19 3.93
N ASP A 93 -23.50 2.08 4.78
CA ASP A 93 -24.32 1.73 5.94
C ASP A 93 -25.78 2.09 5.60
N GLY A 94 -26.56 1.06 5.28
CA GLY A 94 -27.89 1.22 4.69
C GLY A 94 -27.85 1.95 3.35
N ARG A 95 -28.29 3.21 3.32
CA ARG A 95 -28.37 4.04 2.11
C ARG A 95 -27.26 5.09 2.01
N GLU A 96 -26.48 5.27 3.07
CA GLU A 96 -25.46 6.31 3.13
C GLU A 96 -24.06 5.69 3.02
N ALA A 97 -23.19 6.36 2.26
CA ALA A 97 -21.80 5.95 2.18
C ALA A 97 -21.04 6.46 3.41
N ILE A 98 -20.31 5.56 4.08
CA ILE A 98 -19.55 5.91 5.28
C ILE A 98 -18.21 6.53 4.92
N LYS A 99 -17.72 7.39 5.81
CA LYS A 99 -16.46 8.12 5.61
C LYS A 99 -15.22 7.21 5.67
N ARG A 100 -15.27 6.17 6.51
CA ARG A 100 -14.14 5.26 6.76
C ARG A 100 -14.59 3.81 6.50
N PRO A 101 -14.28 3.26 5.32
CA PRO A 101 -14.60 1.87 5.02
C PRO A 101 -13.89 0.91 5.98
N HIS A 102 -14.57 -0.15 6.41
CA HIS A 102 -14.05 -1.15 7.33
C HIS A 102 -13.22 -2.22 6.63
N HIS A 103 -13.42 -2.40 5.32
CA HIS A 103 -12.65 -3.34 4.50
C HIS A 103 -11.24 -2.84 4.16
N CYS A 104 -10.75 -1.78 4.82
CA CYS A 104 -9.36 -1.34 4.77
C CYS A 104 -8.83 -1.06 6.17
N LEU A 105 -7.67 -1.65 6.48
CA LEU A 105 -7.00 -1.51 7.77
C LEU A 105 -5.57 -1.03 7.54
N PRO A 106 -5.10 0.04 8.22
CA PRO A 106 -3.68 0.37 8.26
C PRO A 106 -2.90 -0.83 8.79
N TYR A 107 -1.97 -1.34 7.99
CA TYR A 107 -1.19 -2.54 8.30
C TYR A 107 0.24 -2.18 8.73
N ALA A 108 0.89 -1.27 8.00
CA ALA A 108 2.25 -0.85 8.29
C ALA A 108 2.46 0.64 7.97
N ILE A 109 3.52 1.22 8.54
CA ILE A 109 4.04 2.53 8.18
C ILE A 109 5.49 2.35 7.76
N VAL A 110 5.81 2.81 6.55
CA VAL A 110 7.16 2.79 5.98
C VAL A 110 7.68 4.22 5.97
N SER A 111 8.84 4.44 6.58
CA SER A 111 9.55 5.72 6.52
C SER A 111 10.70 5.59 5.54
N LEU A 112 10.69 6.41 4.49
CA LEU A 112 11.79 6.56 3.55
C LEU A 112 12.53 7.85 3.90
N ILE A 113 13.83 7.74 4.19
CA ILE A 113 14.72 8.88 4.42
C ILE A 113 15.49 9.11 3.14
N GLN A 114 15.26 10.25 2.48
CA GLN A 114 16.06 10.69 1.33
C GLN A 114 17.15 11.62 1.85
N ASP A 115 18.36 11.07 2.05
CA ASP A 115 19.58 11.82 2.34
C ASP A 115 20.36 12.03 1.04
N GLY A 116 19.94 13.00 0.22
CA GLY A 116 20.65 13.50 -0.97
C GLY A 116 21.03 12.47 -2.06
N SER A 117 20.73 11.19 -1.88
CA SER A 117 21.12 10.06 -2.70
C SER A 117 20.11 9.89 -3.83
N GLN A 118 20.61 9.76 -5.06
CA GLN A 118 19.79 9.76 -6.26
C GLN A 118 18.88 8.52 -6.34
N TRP A 119 17.68 8.73 -6.85
CA TRP A 119 16.74 7.66 -7.22
C TRP A 119 17.05 7.15 -8.65
N PRO A 120 16.92 5.85 -8.95
CA PRO A 120 16.51 4.76 -8.06
C PRO A 120 17.59 4.43 -7.01
N LEU A 121 17.17 3.97 -5.83
CA LEU A 121 18.10 3.37 -4.87
C LEU A 121 18.77 2.18 -5.58
N ASN A 122 20.09 2.21 -5.70
CA ASN A 122 20.84 1.05 -6.16
C ASN A 122 20.84 0.02 -5.03
N PHE A 123 20.11 -1.07 -5.20
CA PHE A 123 20.02 -2.12 -4.18
C PHE A 123 21.31 -2.94 -4.08
N ASP A 124 22.21 -2.83 -5.06
CA ASP A 124 23.52 -3.49 -5.05
C ASP A 124 24.47 -2.91 -3.97
N ASP A 125 24.22 -1.67 -3.51
CA ASP A 125 25.06 -0.98 -2.52
C ASP A 125 24.56 -1.16 -1.06
N LEU A 126 23.53 -1.99 -0.83
CA LEU A 126 22.85 -2.15 0.47
C LEU A 126 23.46 -3.22 1.39
N ASP A 127 24.64 -3.71 1.03
CA ASP A 127 25.45 -4.63 1.84
C ASP A 127 26.80 -4.00 2.17
N THR A 128 26.94 -3.52 3.41
CA THR A 128 28.16 -3.66 4.23
C THR A 128 27.98 -2.96 5.58
N ASP A 129 26.90 -3.28 6.31
CA ASP A 129 27.00 -3.20 7.77
C ASP A 129 26.35 -4.44 8.39
N THR A 130 27.27 -5.26 8.87
CA THR A 130 27.13 -6.63 9.36
C THR A 130 26.26 -6.70 10.61
N ASN A 131 25.00 -7.09 10.47
CA ASN A 131 24.23 -7.90 11.44
C ASN A 131 22.91 -8.35 10.79
N ILE A 132 23.00 -8.89 9.58
CA ILE A 132 21.85 -9.39 8.83
C ILE A 132 21.81 -10.91 9.03
N LEU A 133 20.88 -11.38 9.88
CA LEU A 133 20.43 -12.76 9.80
C LEU A 133 19.68 -12.91 8.47
N GLU A 134 20.17 -13.81 7.64
CA GLU A 134 19.56 -14.24 6.39
C GLU A 134 18.10 -14.62 6.61
N THR A 135 17.20 -13.89 5.97
CA THR A 135 15.93 -14.44 5.51
C THR A 135 15.46 -13.59 4.34
N ASP A 136 15.36 -14.23 3.19
CA ASP A 136 14.79 -13.65 1.98
C ASP A 136 13.40 -13.08 2.28
N THR A 137 13.11 -11.94 1.63
CA THR A 137 11.85 -11.18 1.61
C THR A 137 11.78 -9.95 2.54
N LEU A 138 11.91 -8.77 1.92
CA LEU A 138 11.53 -7.44 2.41
C LEU A 138 12.13 -7.01 3.76
N ARG A 139 13.26 -6.29 3.70
CA ARG A 139 13.76 -5.47 4.83
C ARG A 139 12.74 -4.36 5.16
N VAL A 140 11.86 -4.61 6.12
CA VAL A 140 11.15 -3.56 6.85
C VAL A 140 12.20 -2.89 7.73
N ILE A 141 12.74 -1.75 7.30
CA ILE A 141 13.55 -0.89 8.17
C ILE A 141 12.58 -0.24 9.16
N ALA A 142 12.26 -0.99 10.21
CA ALA A 142 11.53 -0.55 11.38
C ALA A 142 12.43 0.34 12.24
N GLN A 143 12.74 1.54 11.76
CA GLN A 143 13.39 2.55 12.59
C GLN A 143 12.37 3.64 12.95
N THR A 144 11.87 3.54 14.17
CA THR A 144 11.25 4.62 14.93
C THR A 144 12.13 4.96 16.13
N ASP A 145 12.33 6.26 16.38
CA ASP A 145 13.08 6.76 17.53
C ASP A 145 12.30 6.62 18.86
N ASP A 146 11.04 6.19 18.79
CA ASP A 146 10.19 5.95 19.95
C ASP A 146 10.31 4.48 20.42
N PRO A 147 10.88 4.23 21.61
CA PRO A 147 11.11 2.88 22.11
C PRO A 147 9.83 2.09 22.38
N LEU A 148 8.70 2.76 22.63
CA LEU A 148 7.41 2.09 22.85
C LEU A 148 6.83 1.57 21.54
N LEU A 149 6.93 2.37 20.47
CA LEU A 149 6.51 2.00 19.12
C LEU A 149 7.43 0.92 18.53
N GLN A 150 8.72 0.96 18.83
CA GLN A 150 9.67 -0.09 18.46
C GLN A 150 9.25 -1.47 19.00
N ASN A 151 8.94 -1.53 20.29
CA ASN A 151 8.55 -2.78 20.92
C ASN A 151 7.23 -3.33 20.34
N LYS A 152 6.27 -2.45 20.10
CA LYS A 152 4.97 -2.83 19.52
C LYS A 152 5.11 -3.28 18.07
N LEU A 153 6.03 -2.68 17.32
CA LEU A 153 6.32 -3.07 15.94
C LEU A 153 7.00 -4.45 15.89
N LYS A 154 7.95 -4.73 16.80
CA LYS A 154 8.56 -6.06 16.95
C LYS A 154 7.54 -7.14 17.30
N GLU A 155 6.64 -6.85 18.23
CA GLU A 155 5.55 -7.76 18.61
C GLU A 155 4.64 -8.08 17.42
N ASN A 156 4.26 -7.07 16.63
CA ASN A 156 3.44 -7.26 15.44
C ASN A 156 4.13 -8.08 14.35
N ILE A 157 5.45 -7.91 14.16
CA ILE A 157 6.24 -8.71 13.21
C ILE A 157 6.25 -10.18 13.63
N GLN A 158 6.50 -10.46 14.93
CA GLN A 158 6.46 -11.83 15.46
C GLN A 158 5.07 -12.47 15.31
N LEU A 159 4.01 -11.69 15.52
CA LEU A 159 2.65 -12.16 15.34
C LEU A 159 2.33 -12.48 13.88
N ALA A 160 2.83 -11.67 12.94
CA ALA A 160 2.68 -11.90 11.51
C ALA A 160 3.45 -13.14 11.05
N GLU A 161 4.68 -13.33 11.50
CA GLU A 161 5.47 -14.53 11.21
C GLU A 161 4.82 -15.81 11.76
N ALA A 162 4.31 -15.75 12.99
CA ALA A 162 3.59 -16.86 13.60
C ALA A 162 2.30 -17.20 12.82
N ALA A 163 1.57 -16.19 12.35
CA ALA A 163 0.38 -16.38 11.52
C ALA A 163 0.72 -16.99 10.15
N THR A 164 1.82 -16.57 9.51
CA THR A 164 2.29 -17.16 8.25
C THR A 164 2.67 -18.63 8.42
N ARG A 165 3.46 -18.98 9.45
CA ARG A 165 3.80 -20.39 9.74
C ARG A 165 2.57 -21.24 10.07
N ALA A 166 1.59 -20.67 10.76
CA ALA A 166 0.34 -21.37 11.05
C ALA A 166 -0.47 -21.65 9.77
N LEU A 167 -0.42 -20.76 8.78
CA LEU A 167 -1.04 -20.98 7.47
C LEU A 167 -0.30 -22.06 6.66
N GLU A 168 1.03 -22.10 6.72
CA GLU A 168 1.83 -23.16 6.07
C GLU A 168 1.50 -24.56 6.62
N HIS A 169 1.26 -24.69 7.93
CA HIS A 169 0.85 -25.96 8.55
C HIS A 169 -0.58 -26.41 8.22
N ILE A 170 -1.44 -25.54 7.67
CA ILE A 170 -2.81 -25.90 7.28
C ILE A 170 -2.85 -26.48 5.86
N TYR A 171 -1.79 -26.27 5.05
CA TYR A 171 -1.69 -26.71 3.66
C TYR A 171 -0.66 -27.86 3.47
N GLU A 172 -0.57 -28.81 4.40
CA GLU A 172 0.02 -30.11 4.06
C GLU A 172 -0.94 -30.82 3.08
N GLU A 173 -0.56 -30.88 1.80
CA GLU A 173 -1.31 -31.58 0.75
C GLU A 173 -1.53 -33.05 1.16
N GLU A 174 -2.80 -33.50 1.18
CA GLU A 174 -3.09 -34.94 1.28
C GLU A 174 -2.39 -35.67 0.14
N PRO A 175 -1.67 -36.78 0.42
CA PRO A 175 -0.98 -37.52 -0.62
C PRO A 175 -1.99 -38.01 -1.66
N PRO A 176 -1.64 -37.94 -2.96
CA PRO A 176 -2.55 -38.34 -4.03
C PRO A 176 -3.00 -39.80 -3.85
N PRO A 177 -4.27 -40.11 -4.14
CA PRO A 177 -4.77 -41.48 -3.98
C PRO A 177 -3.97 -42.46 -4.86
N PRO A 178 -3.74 -43.69 -4.39
CA PRO A 178 -2.98 -44.67 -5.13
C PRO A 178 -3.65 -44.98 -6.49
N PRO A 179 -2.85 -45.25 -7.54
CA PRO A 179 -3.38 -45.54 -8.86
C PRO A 179 -4.23 -46.83 -8.88
N PRO A 180 -5.19 -46.94 -9.81
CA PRO A 180 -6.12 -48.06 -9.92
C PRO A 180 -5.45 -49.38 -10.33
#